data_AF-A0A2T4VUW3-F1
#
_entry.id   AF-A0A2T4VUW3-F1
#
_cell.length_a   1.000
_cell.length_b   1.000
_cell.length_c   1.000
_cell.angle_alpha   90.00
_cell.angle_beta   90.00
_cell.angle_gamma   90.00
#
_symmetry.space_group_name_H-M   'P 1'
#
loop_
_entity.id
_entity.type
_entity.pdbx_description
1 polymer ?
#
loop_
_entity_poly.entity_id
_entity_poly.type
_entity_poly.pdbx_seq_one_letter_code
_entity_poly.pdbx_strand_id
1 'polypeptide(L)'
;MSPVLRAGSLFEHMRHICERPRMFAPDFTLDHLHLYIQGYEDARGDEDLPSQYHHFREWIYKQHPTWRDSPEWWARHVFKANSGDLDRTLDDIIRLLDQFLATDGAEFVHFPVRQTQED
;
A
#
# COMPACT_ATOMS: atom_id res chain seq x y z
N MET A 1 -4.43 -17.63 -1.16
CA MET A 1 -5.06 -17.02 0.04
C MET A 1 -4.42 -15.67 0.21
N SER A 2 -5.19 -14.58 0.18
CA SER A 2 -4.65 -13.25 0.44
C SER A 2 -4.32 -13.12 1.93
N PRO A 3 -3.16 -12.53 2.29
CA PRO A 3 -2.79 -12.31 3.69
C PRO A 3 -3.84 -11.46 4.40
N VAL A 4 -4.15 -11.79 5.66
CA VAL A 4 -5.03 -10.97 6.51
C VAL A 4 -4.17 -9.84 7.10
N LEU A 5 -4.46 -8.62 6.69
CA LEU A 5 -3.70 -7.44 7.10
C LEU A 5 -3.96 -7.13 8.57
N ARG A 6 -2.94 -6.61 9.26
CA ARG A 6 -3.14 -6.13 10.62
C ARG A 6 -4.14 -4.98 10.61
N ALA A 7 -5.20 -5.13 11.40
CA ALA A 7 -6.22 -4.10 11.58
C ALA A 7 -5.58 -2.74 11.93
N GLY A 8 -5.92 -1.72 11.17
CA GLY A 8 -5.42 -0.35 11.33
C GLY A 8 -4.02 -0.11 10.74
N SER A 9 -3.48 -1.01 9.92
CA SER A 9 -2.22 -0.77 9.20
C SER A 9 -2.43 0.07 7.94
N LEU A 10 -1.39 0.79 7.52
CA LEU A 10 -1.41 1.56 6.27
C LEU A 10 -1.82 0.68 5.09
N PHE A 11 -1.27 -0.53 5.03
CA PHE A 11 -1.47 -1.45 3.91
C PHE A 11 -2.90 -1.96 3.82
N GLU A 12 -3.58 -2.14 4.95
CA GLU A 12 -5.02 -2.43 4.98
C GLU A 12 -5.83 -1.30 4.37
N HIS A 13 -5.57 -0.07 4.80
CA HIS A 13 -6.27 1.08 4.27
C HIS A 13 -5.97 1.33 2.78
N MET A 14 -4.71 1.22 2.36
CA MET A 14 -4.33 1.33 0.96
C MET A 14 -5.05 0.29 0.10
N ARG A 15 -5.11 -0.97 0.53
CA ARG A 15 -5.87 -2.02 -0.15
C ARG A 15 -7.34 -1.66 -0.27
N HIS A 16 -8.00 -1.30 0.84
CA HIS A 16 -9.42 -0.94 0.81
C HIS A 16 -9.72 0.26 -0.09
N ILE A 17 -8.85 1.27 -0.10
CA ILE A 17 -8.97 2.44 -0.98
C ILE A 17 -8.84 2.01 -2.45
N CYS A 18 -7.85 1.16 -2.78
CA CYS A 18 -7.64 0.70 -4.14
C CYS A 18 -8.76 -0.23 -4.63
N GLU A 19 -9.33 -1.08 -3.76
CA GLU A 19 -10.43 -1.97 -4.10
C GLU A 19 -11.75 -1.20 -4.31
N ARG A 20 -11.94 -0.08 -3.60
CA ARG A 20 -13.20 0.67 -3.55
C ARG A 20 -12.99 2.18 -3.64
N PRO A 21 -12.30 2.69 -4.69
CA PRO A 21 -11.88 4.09 -4.78
C PRO A 21 -13.05 5.07 -4.72
N ARG A 22 -14.18 4.71 -5.32
CA ARG A 22 -15.39 5.56 -5.37
C ARG A 22 -16.15 5.70 -4.06
N MET A 23 -15.92 4.80 -3.09
CA MET A 23 -16.45 4.99 -1.73
C MET A 23 -15.63 6.01 -0.95
N PHE A 24 -14.38 6.23 -1.34
CA PHE A 24 -13.51 7.23 -0.72
C PHE A 24 -13.67 8.60 -1.37
N ALA A 25 -13.71 8.66 -2.70
CA ALA A 25 -14.00 9.88 -3.47
C ALA A 25 -14.71 9.52 -4.79
N PRO A 26 -15.84 10.15 -5.14
CA PRO A 26 -16.55 9.86 -6.40
C PRO A 26 -15.68 10.02 -7.66
N ASP A 27 -14.76 11.00 -7.64
CA ASP A 27 -13.80 11.36 -8.67
C ASP A 27 -12.36 10.99 -8.29
N PHE A 28 -12.21 9.82 -7.64
CA PHE A 28 -10.93 9.35 -7.12
C PHE A 28 -9.77 9.47 -8.14
N THR A 29 -8.63 9.92 -7.63
CA THR A 29 -7.36 10.02 -8.37
C THR A 29 -6.23 9.48 -7.51
N LEU A 30 -5.07 9.24 -8.12
CA LEU A 30 -3.86 8.86 -7.38
C LEU A 30 -3.44 9.90 -6.32
N ASP A 31 -3.75 11.18 -6.52
CA ASP A 31 -3.44 12.21 -5.53
C ASP A 31 -4.23 12.01 -4.23
N HIS A 32 -5.45 11.48 -4.30
CA HIS A 32 -6.22 11.12 -3.11
C HIS A 32 -5.54 10.01 -2.31
N LEU A 33 -5.02 8.99 -3.00
CA LEU A 33 -4.24 7.93 -2.34
C LEU A 33 -2.97 8.51 -1.70
N HIS A 34 -2.27 9.42 -2.39
CA HIS A 34 -1.07 10.06 -1.88
C HIS A 34 -1.36 10.87 -0.61
N LEU A 35 -2.42 11.68 -0.62
CA LEU A 35 -2.85 12.49 0.53
C LEU A 35 -3.23 11.60 1.72
N TYR A 36 -3.92 10.49 1.47
CA TYR A 36 -4.24 9.54 2.53
C TYR A 36 -3.00 8.96 3.20
N ILE A 37 -2.02 8.52 2.39
CA ILE A 37 -0.75 7.98 2.90
C ILE A 37 -0.02 9.04 3.73
N GLN A 38 0.05 10.29 3.26
CA GLN A 38 0.67 11.38 4.00
C GLN A 38 -0.02 11.63 5.33
N GLY A 39 -1.35 11.81 5.34
CA GLY A 39 -2.08 12.06 6.58
C GLY A 39 -2.00 10.91 7.59
N TYR A 40 -1.95 9.66 7.12
CA TYR A 40 -1.73 8.51 7.98
C TYR A 40 -0.32 8.51 8.60
N GLU A 41 0.70 8.85 7.82
CA GLU A 41 2.10 8.92 8.30
C GLU A 41 2.32 10.10 9.25
N ASP A 42 1.69 11.26 8.99
CA ASP A 42 1.73 12.42 9.88
C ASP A 42 1.11 12.09 11.25
N ALA A 43 -0.08 11.47 11.27
CA ALA A 43 -0.74 11.05 12.51
C ALA A 43 0.10 10.05 13.31
N ARG A 44 0.84 9.16 12.64
CA ARG A 44 1.79 8.25 13.29
C ARG A 44 3.02 8.97 13.83
N GLY A 45 3.51 9.97 13.09
CA GLY A 45 4.62 10.82 13.51
C GLY A 45 4.29 11.58 14.80
N ASP A 46 3.06 12.10 14.92
CA ASP A 46 2.57 12.75 16.14
C ASP A 46 2.54 11.81 17.37
N GLU A 47 2.49 10.49 17.14
CA GLU A 47 2.54 9.44 18.16
C GLU A 47 3.93 8.79 18.32
N ASP A 48 4.98 9.36 17.70
CA ASP A 48 6.36 8.81 17.67
C ASP A 48 6.42 7.36 17.13
N LEU A 49 5.47 6.97 16.28
CA LEU A 49 5.41 5.63 15.71
C LEU A 49 6.26 5.52 14.42
N PRO A 50 6.93 4.38 14.17
CA PRO A 50 7.69 4.19 12.94
C PRO A 50 6.84 4.29 11.67
N SER A 51 7.45 4.84 10.62
CA SER A 51 6.82 5.00 9.30
C SER A 51 6.61 3.66 8.60
N GLN A 52 5.36 3.32 8.26
CA GLN A 52 5.09 2.10 7.49
C GLN A 52 5.34 2.34 6.00
N TYR A 53 4.95 3.53 5.52
CA TYR A 53 5.15 3.93 4.13
C TYR A 53 6.61 3.95 3.73
N HIS A 54 7.52 4.39 4.62
CA HIS A 54 8.96 4.39 4.33
C HIS A 54 9.44 2.98 3.95
N HIS A 55 9.07 1.95 4.70
CA HIS A 55 9.47 0.57 4.42
C HIS A 55 8.97 0.10 3.05
N PHE A 56 7.70 0.36 2.75
CA PHE A 56 7.12 -0.02 1.46
C PHE A 56 7.75 0.73 0.29
N ARG A 57 7.97 2.04 0.43
CA ARG A 57 8.61 2.86 -0.62
C ARG A 57 10.04 2.40 -0.91
N GLU A 58 10.83 2.15 0.13
CA GLU A 58 12.18 1.65 -0.03
C GLU A 58 12.21 0.27 -0.70
N TRP A 59 11.23 -0.60 -0.39
CA TRP A 59 11.06 -1.86 -1.10
C TRP A 59 10.74 -1.67 -2.59
N ILE A 60 9.82 -0.77 -2.95
CA ILE A 60 9.54 -0.44 -4.36
C ILE A 60 10.81 0.00 -5.08
N TYR A 61 11.62 0.88 -4.47
CA TYR A 61 12.85 1.37 -5.07
C TYR A 61 13.96 0.31 -5.18
N LYS A 62 13.93 -0.75 -4.37
CA LYS A 62 14.81 -1.91 -4.60
C LYS A 62 14.43 -2.65 -5.88
N GLN A 63 13.13 -2.77 -6.18
CA GLN A 63 12.63 -3.42 -7.40
C GLN A 63 12.79 -2.53 -8.64
N HIS A 64 12.70 -1.20 -8.44
CA HIS A 64 12.80 -0.20 -9.50
C HIS A 64 13.83 0.89 -9.15
N PRO A 65 15.15 0.60 -9.21
CA PRO A 65 16.18 1.54 -8.76
C PRO A 65 16.14 2.90 -9.46
N THR A 66 15.80 2.92 -10.75
CA THR A 66 15.72 4.16 -11.55
C THR A 66 14.60 5.09 -11.13
N TRP A 67 13.60 4.62 -10.37
CA TRP A 67 12.49 5.45 -9.89
C TRP A 67 12.89 6.28 -8.67
N ARG A 68 13.93 5.88 -7.92
CA ARG A 68 14.39 6.57 -6.71
C ARG A 68 14.83 8.01 -7.01
N ASP A 69 15.51 8.20 -8.13
CA ASP A 69 16.04 9.51 -8.55
C ASP A 69 15.02 10.31 -9.36
N SER A 70 13.83 9.75 -9.58
CA SER A 70 12.77 10.44 -10.30
C SER A 70 12.10 11.48 -9.39
N PRO A 71 11.81 12.69 -9.90
CA PRO A 71 10.97 13.65 -9.17
C PRO A 71 9.50 13.19 -9.10
N GLU A 72 9.14 12.15 -9.86
CA GLU A 72 7.79 11.63 -9.94
C GLU A 72 7.56 10.50 -8.92
N TRP A 73 6.41 10.57 -8.24
CA TRP A 73 5.98 9.56 -7.28
C TRP A 73 5.84 8.18 -7.92
N TRP A 74 6.27 7.12 -7.23
CA TRP A 74 6.26 5.73 -7.74
C TRP A 74 4.92 5.29 -8.34
N ALA A 75 3.78 5.68 -7.76
CA ALA A 75 2.46 5.27 -8.26
C ALA A 75 2.14 5.91 -9.62
N ARG A 76 2.73 7.08 -9.93
CA ARG A 76 2.61 7.70 -11.25
C ARG A 76 3.42 6.95 -12.31
N HIS A 77 4.54 6.31 -11.94
CA HIS A 77 5.23 5.38 -12.84
C HIS A 77 4.35 4.17 -13.17
N VAL A 78 3.66 3.61 -12.17
CA VAL A 78 2.68 2.52 -12.38
C VAL A 78 1.53 2.98 -13.29
N PHE A 79 1.03 4.20 -13.09
CA PHE A 79 -0.02 4.79 -13.92
C PHE A 79 0.40 4.93 -15.39
N LYS A 80 1.62 5.43 -15.63
CA LYS A 80 2.20 5.54 -16.97
C LYS A 80 2.41 4.18 -17.61
N ALA A 81 2.89 3.19 -16.86
CA ALA A 81 3.04 1.82 -17.34
C ALA A 81 1.70 1.20 -17.77
N ASN A 82 0.61 1.59 -17.11
CA ASN A 82 -0.76 1.21 -17.45
C ASN A 82 -1.45 2.14 -18.46
N SER A 83 -0.68 2.96 -19.20
CA SER A 83 -1.22 3.87 -20.23
C SER A 83 -2.28 4.86 -19.71
N GLY A 84 -2.21 5.21 -18.43
CA GLY A 84 -3.16 6.10 -17.77
C GLY A 84 -4.49 5.45 -17.40
N ASP A 85 -4.60 4.12 -17.44
CA ASP A 85 -5.76 3.37 -16.95
C ASP A 85 -5.73 3.30 -15.42
N LEU A 86 -6.65 4.01 -14.77
CA LEU A 86 -6.71 4.07 -13.31
C LEU A 86 -7.05 2.71 -12.69
N ASP A 87 -8.01 1.97 -13.24
CA ASP A 87 -8.48 0.72 -12.65
C ASP A 87 -7.36 -0.32 -12.65
N ARG A 88 -6.65 -0.47 -13.79
CA ARG A 88 -5.46 -1.33 -13.87
C ARG A 88 -4.33 -0.89 -12.95
N THR A 89 -4.17 0.42 -12.78
CA THR A 89 -3.16 0.97 -11.88
C THR A 89 -3.45 0.60 -10.43
N LEU A 90 -4.72 0.67 -10.00
CA LEU A 90 -5.11 0.29 -8.64
C LEU A 90 -4.93 -1.21 -8.40
N ASP A 91 -5.25 -2.05 -9.39
CA ASP A 91 -4.97 -3.50 -9.33
C ASP A 91 -3.47 -3.79 -9.20
N ASP A 92 -2.62 -3.07 -9.95
CA ASP A 92 -1.17 -3.21 -9.85
C ASP A 92 -0.61 -2.71 -8.51
N ILE A 93 -1.18 -1.65 -7.93
CA ILE A 93 -0.83 -1.20 -6.58
C ILE A 93 -1.16 -2.28 -5.55
N ILE A 94 -2.33 -2.92 -5.64
CA ILE A 94 -2.70 -4.03 -4.77
C ILE A 94 -1.72 -5.20 -4.93
N ARG A 95 -1.32 -5.52 -6.17
CA ARG A 95 -0.33 -6.57 -6.44
C ARG A 95 1.04 -6.25 -5.84
N LEU A 96 1.49 -5.00 -5.90
CA LEU A 96 2.73 -4.55 -5.27
C LEU A 96 2.65 -4.66 -3.74
N LEU A 97 1.51 -4.28 -3.15
CA LEU A 97 1.26 -4.48 -1.72
C LEU A 97 1.37 -5.97 -1.35
N ASP A 98 0.72 -6.86 -2.10
CA ASP A 98 0.76 -8.30 -1.85
C ASP A 98 2.17 -8.88 -1.93
N GLN A 99 2.96 -8.43 -2.89
CA GLN A 99 4.36 -8.84 -3.02
C GLN A 99 5.19 -8.35 -1.83
N PHE A 100 5.06 -7.08 -1.45
CA PHE A 100 5.76 -6.52 -0.29
C PHE A 100 5.41 -7.28 0.99
N LEU A 101 4.13 -7.51 1.26
CA LEU A 101 3.65 -8.19 2.46
C LEU A 101 4.05 -9.67 2.52
N ALA A 102 4.26 -10.29 1.35
CA ALA A 102 4.79 -11.65 1.26
C ALA A 102 6.31 -11.73 1.44
N THR A 103 7.04 -10.61 1.37
CA THR A 103 8.50 -10.57 1.56
C THR A 103 8.90 -9.72 2.77
N ASP A 104 9.15 -8.43 2.57
CA ASP A 104 9.78 -7.53 3.54
C ASP A 104 8.75 -6.93 4.51
N GLY A 105 7.46 -7.04 4.20
CA GLY A 105 6.35 -6.52 5.00
C GLY A 105 5.63 -7.57 5.85
N ALA A 106 6.20 -8.76 6.04
CA ALA A 106 5.56 -9.86 6.74
C ALA A 106 5.15 -9.52 8.19
N GLU A 107 5.86 -8.60 8.84
CA GLU A 107 5.54 -8.10 10.20
C GLU A 107 4.22 -7.30 10.28
N PHE A 108 3.71 -6.85 9.13
CA PHE A 108 2.43 -6.12 9.03
C PHE A 108 1.25 -7.04 8.71
N VAL A 109 1.50 -8.35 8.58
CA VAL A 109 0.49 -9.38 8.34
C VAL A 109 0.22 -10.12 9.65
N HIS A 110 -1.04 -10.20 10.07
CA HIS A 110 -1.44 -11.18 11.08
C HIS A 110 -1.88 -12.44 10.33
N PHE A 111 -1.07 -13.50 10.38
CA PHE A 111 -1.60 -14.81 10.04
C PHE A 111 -2.65 -15.15 11.12
N PRO A 112 -3.92 -15.44 10.76
CA PRO A 112 -4.82 -16.00 11.74
C PRO A 112 -4.15 -17.27 12.29
N VAL A 113 -3.79 -17.24 13.56
CA VAL A 113 -3.35 -18.44 14.28
C VAL A 113 -4.47 -19.44 14.06
N ARG A 114 -4.18 -20.57 13.40
CA ARG A 114 -5.12 -21.70 13.40
C ARG A 114 -5.42 -21.96 14.88
N GLN A 115 -6.64 -21.68 15.30
CA GLN A 115 -7.16 -22.31 16.50
C GLN A 115 -7.17 -23.79 16.16
N THR A 116 -6.12 -24.50 16.53
CA THR A 116 -6.19 -25.95 16.68
C THR A 116 -7.26 -26.14 17.73
N GLN A 117 -8.45 -26.50 17.27
CA GLN A 117 -9.51 -26.99 18.13
C GLN A 117 -8.95 -28.31 18.67
N GLU A 118 -8.35 -28.26 19.86
CA GLU A 118 -8.05 -29.47 20.62
C GLU A 118 -9.41 -29.99 21.11
N ASP A 119 -9.75 -31.20 20.66
CA ASP A 119 -10.92 -31.99 21.09
C ASP A 119 -10.87 -32.31 22.59
#